data_AF-Q9F8M8-F1
#
_entry.id   AF-Q9F8M8-F1
#
_cell.length_a   1.000
_cell.length_b   1.000
_cell.length_c   1.000
_cell.angle_alpha   90.00
_cell.angle_beta   90.00
_cell.angle_gamma   90.00
#
_symmetry.space_group_name_H-M   'P 1'
#
loop_
_entity.id
_entity.type
_entity.pdbx_description
1 polymer ?
#
loop_
_entity_poly.entity_id
_entity_poly.type
_entity_poly.pdbx_seq_one_letter_code
_entity_poly.pdbx_strand_id
1 'polypeptide(L)'
;NCGFTDESDRKGMRIVIELKRDANPQVVLNQLFKHTQLQDTFGIIMLALVDNQPRILNLKEILFYYLEHQKDVVTRRTRYDLNKAEERAHILEGLKIALANLDEVIKIIRGSKDVDTAREGLMSRFGLTEKQAQAILDMRLQRLTALEREKIDEEYRELI
;
A
#
# COMPACT_ATOMS: atom_id res chain seq x y z
N ASN A 1 -15.77 18.43 -58.17
CA ASN A 1 -16.27 17.19 -57.54
C ASN A 1 -16.30 17.38 -56.03
N CYS A 2 -17.29 16.81 -55.35
CA CYS A 2 -17.29 16.74 -53.88
C CYS A 2 -16.58 15.42 -53.50
N GLY A 3 -15.69 15.44 -52.51
CA GLY A 3 -14.85 14.31 -52.13
C GLY A 3 -14.83 14.10 -50.62
N PHE A 4 -14.65 12.85 -50.19
CA PHE A 4 -14.40 12.49 -48.80
C PHE A 4 -13.13 11.65 -48.76
N THR A 5 -12.12 12.11 -48.04
CA THR A 5 -10.81 11.45 -47.95
C THR A 5 -10.41 11.33 -46.49
N ASP A 6 -10.11 10.12 -46.06
CA ASP A 6 -9.45 9.87 -44.79
C ASP A 6 -7.92 9.91 -45.01
N GLU A 7 -7.27 10.91 -44.43
CA GLU A 7 -5.82 11.12 -44.45
C GLU A 7 -5.18 10.80 -43.08
N SER A 8 -5.87 10.02 -42.25
CA SER A 8 -5.38 9.62 -40.94
C SER A 8 -4.13 8.73 -41.05
N ASP A 9 -3.15 8.99 -40.19
CA ASP A 9 -1.89 8.27 -40.12
C ASP A 9 -1.55 7.86 -38.67
N ARG A 10 -0.34 7.34 -38.45
CA ARG A 10 0.11 6.92 -37.11
C ARG A 10 0.34 8.09 -36.14
N LYS A 11 0.39 9.33 -36.63
CA LYS A 11 0.65 10.54 -35.85
C LYS A 11 -0.63 11.34 -35.57
N GLY A 12 -1.72 11.08 -36.29
CA GLY A 12 -3.00 11.71 -36.01
C GLY A 12 -4.13 11.29 -36.93
N MET A 13 -5.35 11.69 -36.55
CA MET A 13 -6.55 11.50 -37.35
C MET A 13 -6.83 12.76 -38.17
N ARG A 14 -7.08 12.60 -39.47
CA ARG A 14 -7.44 13.71 -40.36
C ARG A 14 -8.44 13.26 -41.41
N ILE A 15 -9.63 13.83 -41.37
CA ILE A 15 -10.68 13.59 -42.37
C ILE A 15 -10.88 14.88 -43.16
N VAL A 16 -10.82 14.78 -44.49
CA VAL A 16 -10.97 15.89 -45.43
C VAL A 16 -12.27 15.73 -46.20
N ILE A 17 -13.13 16.74 -46.13
CA ILE A 17 -14.37 16.81 -46.90
C ILE A 17 -14.24 17.95 -47.91
N GLU A 18 -14.06 17.60 -49.17
CA GLU A 18 -13.92 18.56 -50.26
C GLU A 18 -15.29 19.00 -50.78
N LEU A 19 -15.50 20.32 -50.83
CA LEU A 19 -16.76 20.91 -51.27
C LEU A 19 -16.66 21.46 -52.71
N LYS A 20 -17.81 21.59 -53.38
CA LYS A 20 -17.87 22.29 -54.68
C LYS A 20 -17.65 23.80 -54.48
N ARG A 21 -17.16 24.49 -55.52
CA ARG A 21 -16.79 25.93 -55.46
C ARG A 21 -17.95 26.86 -55.08
N ASP A 22 -19.17 26.47 -55.40
CA ASP A 22 -20.42 27.19 -55.16
C ASP A 22 -21.09 26.83 -53.83
N ALA A 23 -20.58 25.81 -53.12
CA ALA A 23 -21.15 25.38 -51.85
C ALA A 23 -20.70 26.29 -50.70
N ASN A 24 -21.62 26.61 -49.80
CA ASN A 24 -21.30 27.32 -48.55
C ASN A 24 -20.79 26.32 -47.49
N PRO A 25 -19.52 26.39 -47.06
CA PRO A 25 -18.96 25.41 -46.13
C PRO A 25 -19.65 25.37 -44.77
N GLN A 26 -20.13 26.50 -44.26
CA GLN A 26 -20.77 26.57 -42.96
C GLN A 26 -22.14 25.87 -42.96
N VAL A 27 -22.88 25.97 -44.06
CA VAL A 27 -24.16 25.27 -44.23
C VAL A 27 -23.94 23.77 -44.29
N VAL A 28 -22.94 23.32 -45.05
CA VAL A 28 -22.59 21.89 -45.14
C VAL A 28 -22.13 21.35 -43.78
N LEU A 29 -21.28 22.09 -43.05
CA LEU A 29 -20.83 21.69 -41.72
C LEU A 29 -21.99 21.56 -40.72
N ASN A 30 -22.92 22.52 -40.70
CA ASN A 30 -24.11 22.44 -39.85
C ASN A 30 -25.01 21.25 -40.21
N GLN A 31 -25.15 20.95 -41.51
CA GLN A 31 -25.87 19.75 -41.94
C GLN A 31 -25.16 18.47 -41.52
N LEU A 32 -23.83 18.42 -41.59
CA LEU A 32 -23.05 17.28 -41.12
C LEU A 32 -23.19 17.09 -39.62
N PHE A 33 -23.12 18.15 -38.81
CA PHE A 33 -23.38 18.07 -37.37
C PHE A 33 -24.81 17.59 -37.05
N LYS A 34 -25.80 17.99 -37.84
CA LYS A 34 -27.21 17.64 -37.59
C LYS A 34 -27.58 16.22 -38.02
N HIS A 35 -26.95 15.72 -39.09
CA HIS A 35 -27.37 14.48 -39.74
C HIS A 35 -26.34 13.35 -39.64
N THR A 36 -25.20 13.57 -39.00
CA THR A 36 -24.14 12.57 -38.80
C THR A 36 -23.62 12.62 -37.36
N GLN A 37 -22.82 11.62 -36.96
CA GLN A 37 -22.17 11.56 -35.65
C GLN A 37 -20.94 12.48 -35.52
N LEU A 38 -20.75 13.43 -36.45
CA LEU A 38 -19.67 14.42 -36.36
C LEU A 38 -19.82 15.31 -35.11
N GLN A 39 -21.06 15.47 -34.61
CA GLN A 39 -21.36 16.03 -33.31
C GLN A 39 -22.38 15.13 -32.61
N ASP A 40 -22.12 14.81 -31.34
CA ASP A 40 -23.03 14.01 -30.52
C ASP A 40 -23.11 14.60 -29.10
N THR A 41 -24.17 14.26 -28.38
CA THR A 41 -24.37 14.64 -26.98
C THR A 41 -24.05 13.47 -26.08
N PHE A 42 -23.22 13.70 -25.05
CA PHE A 42 -22.94 12.68 -24.04
C PHE A 42 -23.67 12.97 -22.73
N GLY A 43 -24.58 12.07 -22.35
CA GLY A 43 -25.27 12.13 -21.05
C GLY A 43 -24.42 11.53 -19.95
N ILE A 44 -24.14 12.31 -18.90
CA ILE A 44 -23.37 11.83 -17.73
C ILE A 44 -24.35 11.36 -16.64
N ILE A 45 -24.32 10.07 -16.33
CA ILE A 45 -24.99 9.50 -15.15
C ILE A 45 -23.93 8.90 -14.24
N MET A 46 -23.67 9.57 -13.13
CA MET A 46 -22.70 9.15 -12.12
C MET A 46 -23.32 8.08 -11.20
N LEU A 47 -23.59 6.90 -11.74
CA LEU A 47 -24.12 5.75 -11.01
C LEU A 47 -22.98 4.89 -10.44
N ALA A 48 -22.99 4.65 -9.13
CA ALA A 48 -22.01 3.80 -8.44
C ALA A 48 -22.66 2.96 -7.35
N LEU A 49 -21.95 1.95 -6.86
CA LEU A 49 -22.33 1.21 -5.66
C LEU A 49 -21.78 1.92 -4.43
N VAL A 50 -22.67 2.24 -3.50
CA VAL A 50 -22.33 2.70 -2.16
C VAL A 50 -22.97 1.72 -1.19
N ASP A 51 -22.16 1.12 -0.32
CA ASP A 51 -22.62 0.10 0.64
C ASP A 51 -23.43 -1.03 -0.02
N ASN A 52 -22.94 -1.50 -1.18
CA ASN A 52 -23.58 -2.52 -2.02
C ASN A 52 -24.96 -2.13 -2.59
N GLN A 53 -25.32 -0.84 -2.58
CA GLN A 53 -26.55 -0.34 -3.16
C GLN A 53 -26.26 0.63 -4.32
N PRO A 54 -26.97 0.51 -5.46
CA PRO A 54 -26.79 1.42 -6.59
C PRO A 54 -27.33 2.81 -6.25
N ARG A 55 -26.49 3.84 -6.41
CA ARG A 55 -26.83 5.24 -6.17
C ARG A 55 -26.32 6.13 -7.29
N ILE A 56 -27.16 7.06 -7.73
CA ILE A 56 -26.74 8.17 -8.57
C ILE A 56 -26.14 9.23 -7.65
N LEU A 57 -24.91 9.63 -7.94
CA LEU A 57 -24.11 10.55 -7.15
C LEU A 57 -23.87 11.83 -7.93
N ASN A 58 -23.64 12.93 -7.21
CA ASN A 58 -23.02 14.12 -7.79
C ASN A 58 -21.48 14.09 -7.61
N LEU A 59 -20.79 15.07 -8.21
CA LEU A 59 -19.33 15.14 -8.15
C LEU A 59 -18.80 15.23 -6.71
N LYS A 60 -19.47 16.01 -5.84
CA LYS A 60 -19.07 16.15 -4.43
C LYS A 60 -19.20 14.83 -3.68
N GLU A 61 -20.26 14.08 -3.90
CA GLU A 61 -20.49 12.79 -3.26
C GLU A 61 -19.45 11.74 -3.69
N ILE A 62 -19.11 11.68 -4.98
CA ILE A 62 -18.04 10.80 -5.46
C ILE A 62 -16.70 11.11 -4.79
N LEU A 63 -16.33 12.40 -4.75
CA LEU A 63 -15.09 12.83 -4.11
C LEU A 63 -15.10 12.53 -2.60
N PHE A 64 -16.24 12.70 -1.94
CA PHE A 64 -16.40 12.36 -0.54
C PHE A 64 -16.17 10.86 -0.29
N TYR A 65 -16.83 9.98 -1.04
CA TYR A 65 -16.65 8.52 -0.88
C TYR A 65 -15.22 8.08 -1.20
N TYR A 66 -14.57 8.70 -2.19
CA TYR A 66 -13.17 8.46 -2.46
C TYR A 66 -12.28 8.83 -1.26
N LEU A 67 -12.49 10.01 -0.66
CA LEU A 67 -11.71 10.45 0.50
C LEU A 67 -11.94 9.57 1.73
N GLU A 68 -13.18 9.16 1.99
CA GLU A 68 -13.50 8.24 3.09
C GLU A 68 -12.80 6.89 2.89
N HIS A 69 -12.81 6.36 1.67
CA HIS A 69 -12.05 5.14 1.35
C HIS A 69 -10.54 5.33 1.56
N GLN A 70 -9.98 6.46 1.12
CA GLN A 70 -8.56 6.76 1.33
C GLN A 70 -8.19 6.84 2.82
N LYS A 71 -9.03 7.46 3.66
CA LYS A 71 -8.80 7.51 5.12
C LYS A 71 -8.76 6.11 5.72
N ASP A 72 -9.68 5.24 5.33
CA ASP A 72 -9.72 3.86 5.81
C ASP A 72 -8.48 3.07 5.36
N VAL A 73 -8.09 3.17 4.08
CA VAL A 73 -6.87 2.55 3.55
C VAL A 73 -5.62 3.02 4.30
N VAL A 74 -5.46 4.33 4.48
CA VAL A 74 -4.31 4.89 5.19
C VAL A 74 -4.30 4.44 6.64
N THR A 75 -5.46 4.48 7.33
CA THR A 75 -5.57 4.04 8.72
C THR A 75 -5.20 2.57 8.88
N ARG A 76 -5.68 1.68 7.98
CA ARG A 76 -5.34 0.26 8.00
C ARG A 76 -3.85 0.03 7.77
N ARG A 77 -3.27 0.72 6.78
CA ARG A 77 -1.83 0.63 6.50
C ARG A 77 -1.00 1.08 7.70
N THR A 78 -1.30 2.24 8.26
CA THR A 78 -0.57 2.77 9.41
C THR A 78 -0.72 1.89 10.65
N ARG A 79 -1.90 1.31 10.91
CA ARG A 79 -2.07 0.32 12.00
C ARG A 79 -1.27 -0.95 11.77
N TYR A 80 -1.21 -1.43 10.52
CA TYR A 80 -0.40 -2.58 10.17
C TYR A 80 1.09 -2.32 10.41
N ASP A 81 1.57 -1.16 9.94
CA ASP A 81 2.98 -0.75 10.12
C ASP A 81 3.31 -0.56 11.61
N LEU A 82 2.42 0.06 12.39
CA LEU A 82 2.55 0.20 13.84
C LEU A 82 2.64 -1.15 14.54
N ASN A 83 1.69 -2.06 14.30
CA ASN A 83 1.70 -3.39 14.91
C ASN A 83 3.00 -4.14 14.60
N LYS A 84 3.49 -4.04 13.35
CA LYS A 84 4.74 -4.68 12.94
C LYS A 84 5.95 -4.05 13.65
N ALA A 85 5.97 -2.73 13.81
CA ALA A 85 7.01 -2.02 14.55
C ALA A 85 7.00 -2.40 16.03
N GLU A 86 5.83 -2.44 16.67
CA GLU A 86 5.65 -2.86 18.06
C GLU A 86 6.09 -4.32 18.29
N GLU A 87 5.68 -5.24 17.42
CA GLU A 87 6.14 -6.63 17.49
C GLU A 87 7.67 -6.75 17.36
N ARG A 88 8.28 -5.92 16.49
CA ARG A 88 9.72 -5.90 16.32
C ARG A 88 10.42 -5.31 17.55
N ALA A 89 9.95 -4.18 18.06
CA ALA A 89 10.46 -3.54 19.27
C ALA A 89 10.40 -4.50 20.46
N HIS A 90 9.28 -5.20 20.63
CA HIS A 90 9.08 -6.20 21.67
C HIS A 90 10.15 -7.30 21.66
N ILE A 91 10.51 -7.81 20.48
CA ILE A 91 11.60 -8.80 20.35
C ILE A 91 12.96 -8.18 20.68
N LEU A 92 13.24 -6.98 20.19
CA LEU A 92 14.51 -6.29 20.44
C LEU A 92 14.72 -5.98 21.94
N GLU A 93 13.66 -5.63 22.68
CA GLU A 93 13.72 -5.48 24.14
C GLU A 93 14.20 -6.75 24.83
N GLY A 94 13.64 -7.91 24.47
CA GLY A 94 14.04 -9.20 25.02
C GLY A 94 15.50 -9.53 24.71
N LEU A 95 15.94 -9.29 23.47
CA LEU A 95 17.32 -9.48 23.06
C LEU A 95 18.29 -8.55 23.82
N LYS A 96 17.91 -7.31 24.07
CA LYS A 96 18.71 -6.36 24.86
C LYS A 96 18.87 -6.82 26.31
N ILE A 97 17.79 -7.30 26.94
CA ILE A 97 17.85 -7.87 28.30
C ILE A 97 18.79 -9.08 28.32
N ALA A 98 18.70 -9.96 27.31
CA ALA A 98 19.54 -11.15 27.22
C ALA A 98 21.02 -10.80 27.02
N LEU A 99 21.34 -9.86 26.13
CA LEU A 99 22.72 -9.42 25.86
C LEU A 99 23.34 -8.69 27.07
N ALA A 100 22.53 -8.01 27.88
CA ALA A 100 22.99 -7.40 29.12
C ALA A 100 23.31 -8.45 30.21
N ASN A 101 22.68 -9.62 30.18
CA ASN A 101 22.79 -10.69 31.19
C ASN A 101 23.29 -12.02 30.61
N LEU A 102 24.22 -11.95 29.65
CA LEU A 102 24.57 -13.08 28.78
C LEU A 102 25.03 -14.33 29.53
N ASP A 103 25.87 -14.17 30.55
CA ASP A 103 26.41 -15.30 31.32
C ASP A 103 25.30 -16.08 32.04
N GLU A 104 24.30 -15.36 32.56
CA GLU A 104 23.16 -15.95 33.25
C GLU A 104 22.20 -16.64 32.26
N VAL A 105 21.95 -16.02 31.10
CA VAL A 105 21.18 -16.64 30.01
C VAL A 105 21.83 -17.95 29.57
N ILE A 106 23.16 -17.96 29.34
CA ILE A 106 23.90 -19.16 28.95
C ILE A 106 23.82 -20.23 30.04
N LYS A 107 23.91 -19.84 31.32
CA LYS A 107 23.80 -20.76 32.45
C LYS A 107 22.42 -21.42 32.50
N ILE A 108 21.35 -20.67 32.29
CA ILE A 108 19.98 -21.20 32.24
C ILE A 108 19.83 -22.18 31.08
N ILE A 109 20.27 -21.79 29.87
CA ILE A 109 20.16 -22.63 28.67
C ILE A 109 20.96 -23.93 28.83
N ARG A 110 22.23 -23.86 29.27
CA ARG A 110 23.07 -25.06 29.46
C ARG A 110 22.61 -25.95 30.62
N GLY A 111 21.93 -25.38 31.62
CA GLY A 111 21.38 -26.12 32.76
C GLY A 111 20.02 -26.76 32.49
N SER A 112 19.37 -26.41 31.38
CA SER A 112 18.04 -26.91 31.00
C SER A 112 18.15 -28.24 30.26
N LYS A 113 17.11 -29.08 30.41
CA LYS A 113 17.08 -30.43 29.78
C LYS A 113 16.62 -30.39 28.34
N ASP A 114 15.77 -29.44 28.00
CA ASP A 114 15.15 -29.27 26.70
C ASP A 114 14.86 -27.77 26.43
N VAL A 115 14.34 -27.48 25.24
CA VAL A 115 14.06 -26.09 24.80
C VAL A 115 12.93 -25.47 25.60
N ASP A 116 11.91 -26.24 25.99
CA ASP A 116 10.74 -25.72 26.69
C ASP A 116 11.08 -25.32 28.13
N THR A 117 11.86 -26.16 28.84
CA THR A 117 12.39 -25.83 30.18
C THR A 117 13.32 -24.62 30.15
N ALA A 118 14.14 -24.47 29.10
CA ALA A 118 14.96 -23.27 28.92
C ALA A 118 14.09 -22.02 28.69
N ARG A 119 13.04 -22.12 27.88
CA ARG A 119 12.10 -21.03 27.59
C ARG A 119 11.41 -20.56 28.87
N GLU A 120 10.83 -21.49 29.64
CA GLU A 120 10.18 -21.19 30.91
C GLU A 120 11.14 -20.57 31.93
N GLY A 121 12.39 -21.05 31.98
CA GLY A 121 13.43 -20.49 32.83
C GLY A 121 13.78 -19.04 32.48
N LEU A 122 13.92 -18.73 31.19
CA LEU A 122 14.17 -17.36 30.72
C LEU A 122 12.98 -16.43 31.00
N MET A 123 11.75 -16.90 30.75
CA MET A 123 10.53 -16.15 31.04
C MET A 123 10.41 -15.84 32.54
N SER A 124 10.58 -16.84 33.39
CA SER A 124 10.44 -16.68 34.85
C SER A 124 11.54 -15.81 35.45
N ARG A 125 12.77 -15.93 34.96
CA ARG A 125 13.92 -15.20 35.51
C ARG A 125 13.91 -13.71 35.13
N PHE A 126 13.58 -13.42 33.87
CA PHE A 126 13.72 -12.08 33.30
C PHE A 126 12.36 -11.39 33.02
N GLY A 127 11.24 -12.03 33.38
CA GLY A 127 9.89 -11.50 33.11
C GLY A 127 9.56 -11.42 31.62
N LEU A 128 10.21 -12.25 30.79
CA LEU A 128 10.07 -12.22 29.34
C LEU A 128 8.79 -12.91 28.91
N THR A 129 8.23 -12.44 27.80
CA THR A 129 7.16 -13.15 27.10
C THR A 129 7.70 -14.40 26.38
N GLU A 130 6.81 -15.31 26.01
CA GLU A 130 7.15 -16.51 25.25
C GLU A 130 7.85 -16.17 23.92
N LYS A 131 7.36 -15.17 23.17
CA LYS A 131 7.96 -14.71 21.91
C LYS A 131 9.40 -14.20 22.11
N GLN A 132 9.65 -13.44 23.19
CA GLN A 132 10.98 -12.92 23.50
C GLN A 132 11.93 -14.05 23.92
N ALA A 133 11.48 -14.94 24.80
CA ALA A 133 12.29 -16.09 25.24
C ALA A 133 12.65 -17.00 24.06
N GLN A 134 11.69 -17.26 23.16
CA GLN A 134 11.96 -18.01 21.94
C GLN A 134 12.98 -17.30 21.03
N ALA A 135 12.84 -15.99 20.82
CA ALA A 135 13.80 -15.23 20.02
C ALA A 135 15.23 -15.24 20.60
N ILE A 136 15.38 -15.30 21.92
CA ILE A 136 16.68 -15.46 22.59
C ILE A 136 17.27 -16.84 22.34
N LEU A 137 16.44 -17.90 22.43
CA LEU A 137 16.87 -19.27 22.14
C LEU A 137 17.30 -19.45 20.68
N ASP A 138 16.65 -18.72 19.76
CA ASP A 138 16.96 -18.73 18.33
C ASP A 138 18.15 -17.81 17.95
N MET A 139 18.78 -17.15 18.92
CA MET A 139 19.96 -16.31 18.67
C MET A 139 21.14 -17.15 18.15
N ARG A 140 21.82 -16.61 17.14
CA ARG A 140 23.10 -17.15 16.67
C ARG A 140 24.25 -16.54 17.46
N LEU A 141 25.27 -17.35 17.80
CA LEU A 141 26.45 -16.92 18.56
C LEU A 141 27.15 -15.66 18.00
N GLN A 142 27.10 -15.43 16.68
CA GLN A 142 27.64 -14.21 16.05
C GLN A 142 27.01 -12.91 16.57
N ARG A 143 25.77 -12.95 17.07
CA ARG A 143 25.04 -11.80 17.62
C ARG A 143 25.63 -11.30 18.95
N LEU A 144 26.56 -12.03 19.53
CA LEU A 144 27.23 -11.68 20.79
C LEU A 144 28.39 -10.70 20.60
N THR A 145 28.79 -10.42 19.35
CA THR A 145 29.84 -9.45 19.05
C THR A 145 29.37 -8.02 19.37
N ALA A 146 30.30 -7.14 19.77
CA ALA A 146 29.98 -5.76 20.14
C ALA A 146 29.22 -5.00 19.03
N LEU A 147 29.64 -5.17 17.78
CA LEU A 147 29.02 -4.54 16.62
C LEU A 147 27.56 -5.00 16.41
N GLU A 148 27.26 -6.29 16.61
CA GLU A 148 25.89 -6.80 16.46
C GLU A 148 24.97 -6.34 17.58
N ARG A 149 25.51 -6.14 18.79
CA ARG A 149 24.79 -5.52 19.90
C ARG A 149 24.44 -4.07 19.61
N GLU A 150 25.38 -3.27 19.12
CA GLU A 150 25.13 -1.87 18.75
C GLU A 150 24.04 -1.76 17.70
N LYS A 151 24.02 -2.62 16.68
CA LYS A 151 22.96 -2.66 15.66
C LYS A 151 21.58 -2.93 16.25
N ILE A 152 21.47 -3.81 17.25
CA ILE A 152 20.20 -4.08 17.95
C ILE A 152 19.74 -2.84 18.72
N ASP A 153 20.66 -2.13 19.36
CA ASP A 153 20.37 -0.89 20.08
C ASP A 153 20.01 0.29 19.16
N GLU A 154 20.61 0.35 17.97
CA GLU A 154 20.24 1.30 16.91
C GLU A 154 18.86 0.99 16.33
N GLU A 155 18.62 -0.26 15.92
CA GLU A 155 17.32 -0.68 15.37
C GLU A 155 16.18 -0.42 16.36
N TYR A 156 16.41 -0.67 17.65
CA TYR A 156 15.43 -0.38 18.69
C TYR A 156 15.15 1.12 18.83
N ARG A 157 16.17 1.97 18.71
CA ARG A 157 16.03 3.43 18.79
C ARG A 157 15.33 4.03 17.58
N GLU A 158 15.44 3.41 16.41
CA GLU A 158 14.73 3.86 15.20
C GLU A 158 13.23 3.57 15.25
N LEU A 159 12.78 2.66 16.12
CA LEU A 159 11.38 2.26 16.26
C LEU A 159 10.60 3.06 17.31
N ILE A 160 11.26 3.89 18.13
CA ILE A 160 10.67 4.69 19.23
C ILE A 160 10.88 6.18 18.97
#